data_AF-A0A496U6P9-F1
#
_entry.id   AF-A0A496U6P9-F1
#
_cell.length_a   1.000
_cell.length_b   1.000
_cell.length_c   1.000
_cell.angle_alpha   90.00
_cell.angle_beta   90.00
_cell.angle_gamma   90.00
#
_symmetry.space_group_name_H-M   'P 1'
#
loop_
_entity.id
_entity.type
_entity.pdbx_description
1 polymer ?
#
loop_
_entity_poly.entity_id
_entity_poly.type
_entity_poly.pdbx_seq_one_letter_code
_entity_poly.pdbx_strand_id
1 'polypeptide(L)'
;MIIMKGHALILKRLGEKWTEGKGILKAEERLTDEEMEFLHQLYLQDLVYEEENEFILTAHGDRILNALNTIVEEGLLPPPEEWNDSFRWIGSEVISMIDVALRNQGFVEDKIKEALSQRGFVKGDNLTQAAYEVWEAYMDSEPRLLIPRPLAEFIKKIPPGPAYKKFLPPAKTELLELEAMRLLAFSIPVSDVYTLTGLGQQIRAAIIKGAPALPVIVDEEILDAIYSCTVESHPLPPYVRDRLLALAYITEDENLTDAGRHLLVAARIYFEGPIILNPSIHLDIEDTEVLKKIDELEKSKESTVKRMEEELKKTYPDINVSQSVMFLESFRLIEPTESTGSVYYTLTSYGKRVLDETRGGSKNVPAFGVKAITMSRMEYFAPQPDWIQYAEKRELLGNGFPSKAGRLYAQIASRVMRLPFINEEMREVIHTIPYDRAIPFKRIREIFGEKYKDEKLKDTLMKLDAQALIDALPEDMYVLTEAGKKIKRAIQVVPLGTKIVLTPGICRILLAINEMMGVDKRRRIKLPENLKEVKRISGLSDSIFEEEFLRAKRNRFIGTNSIFESGMLIIDALLELSEIRVIWEEIAV
;
A
#
# COMPACT_ATOMS: atom_id res chain seq x y z
N MET A 1 -3.17 4.64 16.75
CA MET A 1 -3.05 4.52 18.21
C MET A 1 -1.93 5.43 18.69
N ILE A 2 -2.16 6.11 19.80
CA ILE A 2 -1.33 7.12 20.42
C ILE A 2 -1.51 7.01 21.94
N ILE A 3 -0.40 6.72 22.65
CA ILE A 3 -0.34 6.70 24.11
C ILE A 3 0.83 7.58 24.54
N MET A 4 0.51 8.58 25.34
CA MET A 4 1.43 9.52 25.97
C MET A 4 1.30 9.37 27.48
N LYS A 5 2.08 10.14 28.24
CA LYS A 5 2.01 10.13 29.70
C LYS A 5 0.59 10.28 30.25
N GLY A 6 -0.16 11.29 29.81
CA GLY A 6 -1.53 11.53 30.28
C GLY A 6 -2.47 10.33 30.05
N HIS A 7 -2.40 9.74 28.85
CA HIS A 7 -3.12 8.50 28.51
C HIS A 7 -2.76 7.34 29.44
N ALA A 8 -1.46 7.10 29.66
CA ALA A 8 -0.98 6.00 30.49
C ALA A 8 -1.41 6.14 31.96
N LEU A 9 -1.40 7.36 32.50
CA LEU A 9 -1.89 7.65 33.86
C LEU A 9 -3.39 7.35 33.99
N ILE A 10 -4.19 7.71 32.98
CA ILE A 10 -5.63 7.43 32.97
C ILE A 10 -5.90 5.93 32.85
N LEU A 11 -5.18 5.23 31.96
CA LEU A 11 -5.31 3.77 31.83
C LEU A 11 -4.98 3.05 33.14
N LYS A 12 -3.93 3.48 33.85
CA LYS A 12 -3.58 2.92 35.16
C LYS A 12 -4.69 3.14 36.19
N ARG A 13 -5.22 4.37 36.27
CA ARG A 13 -6.35 4.70 37.16
C ARG A 13 -7.62 3.90 36.84
N LEU A 14 -7.92 3.72 35.55
CA LEU A 14 -9.01 2.87 35.09
C LEU A 14 -8.79 1.40 35.45
N GLY A 15 -7.56 0.90 35.33
CA GLY A 15 -7.19 -0.46 35.72
C GLY A 15 -7.39 -0.74 37.21
N GLU A 16 -6.97 0.18 38.08
CA GLU A 16 -7.20 0.09 39.52
C GLU A 16 -8.69 -0.05 39.83
N LYS A 17 -9.54 0.80 39.23
CA LYS A 17 -10.99 0.74 39.38
C LYS A 17 -11.63 -0.50 38.76
N TRP A 18 -11.13 -0.95 37.62
CA TRP A 18 -11.63 -2.13 36.92
C TRP A 18 -11.49 -3.38 37.77
N THR A 19 -10.40 -3.52 38.54
CA THR A 19 -10.25 -4.62 39.52
C THR A 19 -11.26 -4.58 40.66
N GLU A 20 -11.85 -3.41 40.94
CA GLU A 20 -12.94 -3.22 41.90
C GLU A 20 -14.34 -3.42 41.29
N GLY A 21 -14.42 -3.76 39.99
CA GLY A 21 -15.68 -3.86 39.24
C GLY A 21 -16.33 -2.51 38.96
N LYS A 22 -15.53 -1.44 38.87
CA LYS A 22 -15.95 -0.06 38.64
C LYS A 22 -15.13 0.59 37.52
N GLY A 23 -15.56 1.76 37.08
CA GLY A 23 -14.83 2.67 36.20
C GLY A 23 -14.69 4.08 36.79
N ILE A 24 -14.38 5.05 35.93
CA ILE A 24 -14.27 6.47 36.29
C ILE A 24 -15.64 7.13 36.11
N LEU A 25 -16.30 7.45 37.22
CA LEU A 25 -17.58 8.16 37.23
C LEU A 25 -17.40 9.66 37.03
N LYS A 26 -17.94 10.20 35.93
CA LYS A 26 -17.82 11.63 35.57
C LYS A 26 -18.32 12.59 36.67
N ALA A 27 -19.38 12.19 37.38
CA ALA A 27 -20.02 13.04 38.39
C ALA A 27 -19.31 13.03 39.75
N GLU A 28 -18.56 11.98 40.05
CA GLU A 28 -17.91 11.78 41.34
C GLU A 28 -16.44 12.19 41.31
N GLU A 29 -15.79 12.05 40.16
CA GLU A 29 -14.40 12.39 39.97
C GLU A 29 -14.31 13.78 39.36
N ARG A 30 -13.65 14.71 40.07
CA ARG A 30 -13.36 16.07 39.56
C ARG A 30 -12.30 16.01 38.45
N LEU A 31 -12.66 15.45 37.30
CA LEU A 31 -11.80 15.36 36.14
C LEU A 31 -11.51 16.77 35.62
N THR A 32 -10.23 17.02 35.36
CA THR A 32 -9.76 18.23 34.68
C THR A 32 -10.12 18.19 33.19
N ASP A 33 -10.12 19.34 32.53
CA ASP A 33 -10.37 19.43 31.08
C ASP A 33 -9.34 18.58 30.29
N GLU A 34 -8.08 18.59 30.73
CA GLU A 34 -7.00 17.81 30.12
C GLU A 34 -7.21 16.28 30.29
N GLU A 35 -7.65 15.82 31.46
CA GLU A 35 -8.00 14.41 31.66
C GLU A 35 -9.18 13.99 30.77
N MET A 36 -10.16 14.88 30.58
CA MET A 36 -11.28 14.64 29.66
C MET A 36 -10.82 14.56 28.20
N GLU A 37 -9.86 15.38 27.78
CA GLU A 37 -9.26 15.32 26.44
C GLU A 37 -8.56 13.97 26.21
N PHE A 38 -7.77 13.49 27.17
CA PHE A 38 -7.12 12.18 27.07
C PHE A 38 -8.11 11.01 27.12
N LEU A 39 -9.16 11.08 27.95
CA LEU A 39 -10.24 10.08 27.96
C LEU A 39 -10.96 10.04 26.60
N HIS A 40 -11.22 11.20 26.01
CA HIS A 40 -11.80 11.28 24.68
C HIS A 40 -10.89 10.63 23.62
N GLN A 41 -9.58 10.88 23.67
CA GLN A 41 -8.61 10.26 22.77
C GLN A 41 -8.54 8.73 22.98
N LEU A 42 -8.65 8.22 24.21
CA LEU A 42 -8.73 6.77 24.48
C LEU A 42 -10.04 6.15 23.94
N TYR A 43 -11.15 6.89 24.06
CA TYR A 43 -12.44 6.50 23.50
C TYR A 43 -12.40 6.39 21.97
N LEU A 44 -11.80 7.38 21.30
CA LEU A 44 -11.62 7.36 19.84
C LEU A 44 -10.79 6.18 19.33
N GLN A 45 -9.95 5.59 20.19
CA GLN A 45 -9.06 4.48 19.85
C GLN A 45 -9.63 3.10 20.18
N ASP A 46 -10.83 3.06 20.76
CA ASP A 46 -11.47 1.84 21.28
C ASP A 46 -10.66 1.19 22.43
N LEU A 47 -10.03 2.01 23.26
CA LEU A 47 -9.36 1.57 24.50
C LEU A 47 -10.24 1.78 25.74
N VAL A 48 -11.20 2.69 25.63
CA VAL A 48 -12.14 3.03 26.68
C VAL A 48 -13.52 3.19 26.04
N TYR A 49 -14.57 2.78 26.72
CA TYR A 49 -15.93 3.10 26.33
C TYR A 49 -16.65 3.85 27.46
N GLU A 50 -17.72 4.55 27.09
CA GLU A 50 -18.57 5.27 28.04
C GLU A 50 -19.91 4.53 28.18
N GLU A 51 -20.27 4.18 29.42
CA GLU A 51 -21.54 3.54 29.76
C GLU A 51 -22.09 4.19 31.05
N GLU A 52 -23.36 4.58 31.07
CA GLU A 52 -24.04 5.15 32.25
C GLU A 52 -23.32 6.35 32.94
N ASN A 53 -22.55 7.16 32.18
CA ASN A 53 -21.66 8.24 32.65
C ASN A 53 -20.38 7.79 33.37
N GLU A 54 -19.99 6.54 33.15
CA GLU A 54 -18.75 5.94 33.59
C GLU A 54 -17.84 5.66 32.40
N PHE A 55 -16.55 5.92 32.54
CA PHE A 55 -15.54 5.47 31.60
C PHE A 55 -14.93 4.14 32.07
N ILE A 56 -14.87 3.17 31.16
CA ILE A 56 -14.48 1.81 31.47
C ILE A 56 -13.52 1.27 30.40
N LEU A 57 -12.55 0.42 30.78
CA LEU A 57 -11.61 -0.20 29.85
C LEU A 57 -12.33 -1.15 28.89
N THR A 58 -11.95 -1.11 27.62
CA THR A 58 -12.23 -2.19 26.67
C THR A 58 -11.23 -3.34 26.86
N ALA A 59 -11.46 -4.47 26.21
CA ALA A 59 -10.47 -5.56 26.17
C ALA A 59 -9.13 -5.10 25.55
N HIS A 60 -9.17 -4.18 24.58
CA HIS A 60 -7.98 -3.59 23.97
C HIS A 60 -7.27 -2.64 24.95
N GLY A 61 -8.02 -1.84 25.69
CA GLY A 61 -7.49 -0.99 26.77
C GLY A 61 -6.78 -1.78 27.86
N ASP A 62 -7.39 -2.88 28.30
CA ASP A 62 -6.78 -3.82 29.26
C ASP A 62 -5.48 -4.44 28.72
N ARG A 63 -5.47 -4.86 27.45
CA ARG A 63 -4.26 -5.39 26.81
C ARG A 63 -3.12 -4.35 26.78
N ILE A 64 -3.42 -3.09 26.44
CA ILE A 64 -2.42 -2.01 26.47
C ILE A 64 -1.91 -1.74 27.89
N LEU A 65 -2.79 -1.77 28.89
CA LEU A 65 -2.40 -1.61 30.29
C LEU A 65 -1.51 -2.77 30.76
N ASN A 66 -1.82 -4.01 30.38
CA ASN A 66 -1.00 -5.18 30.72
C ASN A 66 0.39 -5.10 30.07
N ALA A 67 0.49 -4.67 28.81
CA ALA A 67 1.75 -4.43 28.13
C ALA A 67 2.59 -3.36 28.85
N LEU A 68 1.95 -2.27 29.30
CA LEU A 68 2.59 -1.21 30.08
C LEU A 68 3.14 -1.74 31.41
N ASN A 69 2.30 -2.45 32.17
CA ASN A 69 2.67 -3.00 33.47
C ASN A 69 3.84 -3.99 33.33
N THR A 70 3.79 -4.87 32.33
CA THR A 70 4.87 -5.83 32.04
C THR A 70 6.21 -5.13 31.81
N ILE A 71 6.23 -4.08 31.00
CA ILE A 71 7.46 -3.31 30.70
C ILE A 71 8.02 -2.63 31.95
N VAL A 72 7.15 -2.08 32.81
CA VAL A 72 7.54 -1.42 34.06
C VAL A 72 8.05 -2.45 35.08
N GLU A 73 7.37 -3.59 35.23
CA GLU A 73 7.76 -4.69 36.13
C GLU A 73 9.10 -5.33 35.72
N GLU A 74 9.36 -5.47 34.41
CA GLU A 74 10.66 -5.92 33.90
C GLU A 74 11.77 -4.86 34.04
N GLY A 75 11.44 -3.64 34.48
CA GLY A 75 12.40 -2.53 34.63
C GLY A 75 12.92 -2.02 33.28
N LEU A 76 12.20 -2.27 32.18
CA LEU A 76 12.55 -1.79 30.84
C LEU A 76 12.20 -0.31 30.64
N LEU A 77 11.27 0.21 31.44
CA LEU A 77 10.84 1.60 31.42
C LEU A 77 10.42 2.03 32.83
N PRO A 78 10.69 3.28 33.28
CA PRO A 78 10.13 3.78 34.54
C PRO A 78 8.60 3.86 34.49
N PRO A 79 7.93 3.96 35.65
CA PRO A 79 6.47 4.11 35.70
C PRO A 79 6.01 5.44 35.05
N PRO A 80 4.77 5.52 34.52
CA PRO A 80 4.28 6.69 33.77
C PRO A 80 4.42 8.03 34.47
N GLU A 81 4.36 8.06 35.80
CA GLU A 81 4.51 9.26 36.62
C GLU A 81 5.86 9.97 36.38
N GLU A 82 6.89 9.20 36.04
CA GLU A 82 8.26 9.69 35.79
C GLU A 82 8.51 10.07 34.33
N TRP A 83 7.55 9.86 33.43
CA TRP A 83 7.74 10.17 32.01
C TRP A 83 7.78 11.69 31.78
N ASN A 84 8.48 12.09 30.72
CA ASN A 84 8.34 13.42 30.18
C ASN A 84 6.94 13.58 29.58
N ASP A 85 6.30 14.73 29.73
CA ASP A 85 4.93 14.95 29.22
C ASP A 85 4.86 14.83 27.68
N SER A 86 5.96 15.10 26.98
CA SER A 86 6.08 14.92 25.52
C SER A 86 6.48 13.50 25.10
N PHE A 87 6.72 12.59 26.05
CA PHE A 87 7.11 11.21 25.75
C PHE A 87 5.94 10.47 25.10
N ARG A 88 6.16 10.06 23.84
CA ARG A 88 5.22 9.24 23.06
C ARG A 88 5.63 7.78 23.19
N TRP A 89 4.97 7.07 24.11
CA TRP A 89 5.20 5.65 24.32
C TRP A 89 4.69 4.84 23.11
N ILE A 90 3.47 5.11 22.66
CA ILE A 90 2.89 4.53 21.44
C ILE A 90 2.50 5.67 20.50
N GLY A 91 2.76 5.49 19.21
CA GLY A 91 2.37 6.36 18.11
C GLY A 91 2.37 5.56 16.81
N SER A 92 1.83 6.11 15.73
CA SER A 92 1.84 5.48 14.40
C SER A 92 3.25 5.12 13.92
N GLU A 93 4.25 5.92 14.28
CA GLU A 93 5.66 5.59 14.02
C GLU A 93 6.10 4.34 14.78
N VAL A 94 5.64 4.15 16.02
CA VAL A 94 5.98 3.00 16.85
C VAL A 94 5.29 1.74 16.34
N ILE A 95 4.02 1.84 15.98
CA ILE A 95 3.25 0.75 15.36
C ILE A 95 3.93 0.31 14.05
N SER A 96 4.37 1.26 13.21
CA SER A 96 5.12 0.95 11.99
C SER A 96 6.46 0.26 12.25
N MET A 97 7.20 0.70 13.27
CA MET A 97 8.48 0.06 13.65
C MET A 97 8.26 -1.39 14.13
N ILE A 98 7.20 -1.63 14.89
CA ILE A 98 6.81 -2.97 15.33
C ILE A 98 6.41 -3.83 14.13
N ASP A 99 5.57 -3.35 13.20
CA ASP A 99 5.20 -4.09 11.98
C ASP A 99 6.43 -4.52 11.16
N VAL A 100 7.36 -3.60 10.93
CA VAL A 100 8.60 -3.88 10.18
C VAL A 100 9.41 -5.00 10.85
N ALA A 101 9.52 -4.97 12.18
CA ALA A 101 10.20 -6.01 12.94
C ALA A 101 9.43 -7.34 12.93
N LEU A 102 8.09 -7.33 13.04
CA LEU A 102 7.24 -8.52 12.94
C LEU A 102 7.36 -9.19 11.58
N ARG A 103 7.40 -8.41 10.49
CA ARG A 103 7.69 -8.92 9.14
C ARG A 103 9.09 -9.53 9.03
N ASN A 104 9.99 -9.22 9.95
CA ASN A 104 11.30 -9.85 10.12
C ASN A 104 11.34 -10.86 11.28
N GLN A 105 10.21 -11.51 11.60
CA GLN A 105 10.09 -12.52 12.67
C GLN A 105 10.49 -12.00 14.06
N GLY A 106 10.25 -10.71 14.31
CA GLY A 106 10.56 -10.04 15.57
C GLY A 106 11.99 -9.52 15.66
N PHE A 107 12.86 -9.76 14.68
CA PHE A 107 14.22 -9.21 14.68
C PHE A 107 14.22 -7.73 14.30
N VAL A 108 14.91 -6.92 15.11
CA VAL A 108 14.91 -5.46 15.02
C VAL A 108 16.24 -4.95 14.46
N GLU A 109 16.17 -4.25 13.33
CA GLU A 109 17.35 -3.65 12.68
C GLU A 109 17.81 -2.36 13.38
N ASP A 110 19.11 -2.05 13.24
CA ASP A 110 19.81 -1.01 13.99
C ASP A 110 19.12 0.37 13.97
N LYS A 111 18.55 0.77 12.82
CA LYS A 111 17.98 2.11 12.62
C LYS A 111 16.71 2.40 13.44
N ILE A 112 15.94 1.38 13.80
CA ILE A 112 14.71 1.52 14.63
C ILE A 112 14.91 0.99 16.05
N LYS A 113 16.00 0.27 16.29
CA LYS A 113 16.29 -0.42 17.53
C LYS A 113 16.36 0.51 18.74
N GLU A 114 17.05 1.64 18.62
CA GLU A 114 17.17 2.61 19.71
C GLU A 114 15.80 3.16 20.10
N ALA A 115 15.00 3.57 19.11
CA ALA A 115 13.67 4.14 19.32
C ALA A 115 12.71 3.15 20.00
N LEU A 116 12.72 1.87 19.60
CA LEU A 116 11.90 0.85 20.26
C LEU A 116 12.44 0.44 21.64
N SER A 117 13.77 0.41 21.83
CA SER A 117 14.40 0.09 23.12
C SER A 117 14.06 1.14 24.19
N GLN A 118 14.06 2.43 23.83
CA GLN A 118 13.66 3.53 24.72
C GLN A 118 12.20 3.43 25.19
N ARG A 119 11.39 2.57 24.56
CA ARG A 119 9.97 2.34 24.87
C ARG A 119 9.71 0.98 25.52
N GLY A 120 10.75 0.20 25.80
CA GLY A 120 10.65 -1.14 26.38
C GLY A 120 10.23 -2.23 25.40
N PHE A 121 10.23 -1.96 24.09
CA PHE A 121 9.75 -2.89 23.07
C PHE A 121 10.83 -3.82 22.51
N VAL A 122 12.08 -3.70 22.95
CA VAL A 122 13.21 -4.52 22.47
C VAL A 122 14.06 -5.04 23.62
N LYS A 123 14.45 -6.31 23.52
CA LYS A 123 15.41 -6.96 24.43
C LYS A 123 16.45 -7.70 23.59
N GLY A 124 17.69 -7.24 23.63
CA GLY A 124 18.73 -7.69 22.71
C GLY A 124 18.44 -7.18 21.29
N ASP A 125 18.18 -8.09 20.35
CA ASP A 125 17.82 -7.78 18.96
C ASP A 125 16.38 -8.16 18.60
N ASN A 126 15.55 -8.53 19.59
CA ASN A 126 14.20 -9.02 19.35
C ASN A 126 13.14 -8.18 20.06
N LEU A 127 11.94 -8.14 19.48
CA LEU A 127 10.75 -7.57 20.11
C LEU A 127 10.44 -8.26 21.45
N THR A 128 9.94 -7.48 22.42
CA THR A 128 9.42 -7.99 23.70
C THR A 128 7.96 -8.43 23.55
N GLN A 129 7.44 -9.24 24.48
CA GLN A 129 6.03 -9.67 24.49
C GLN A 129 5.06 -8.48 24.48
N ALA A 130 5.37 -7.42 25.23
CA ALA A 130 4.60 -6.19 25.24
C ALA A 130 4.49 -5.53 23.85
N ALA A 131 5.51 -5.64 22.99
CA ALA A 131 5.42 -5.14 21.62
C ALA A 131 4.40 -5.93 20.77
N TYR A 132 4.35 -7.26 20.95
CA TYR A 132 3.33 -8.10 20.31
C TYR A 132 1.93 -7.76 20.82
N GLU A 133 1.76 -7.57 22.12
CA GLU A 133 0.46 -7.21 22.72
C GLU A 133 -0.03 -5.84 22.24
N VAL A 134 0.85 -4.85 22.14
CA VAL A 134 0.52 -3.53 21.56
C VAL A 134 0.11 -3.65 20.10
N TRP A 135 0.82 -4.46 19.31
CA TRP A 135 0.49 -4.70 17.92
C TRP A 135 -0.87 -5.40 17.77
N GLU A 136 -1.13 -6.44 18.55
CA GLU A 136 -2.39 -7.16 18.52
C GLU A 136 -3.54 -6.27 18.98
N ALA A 137 -3.37 -5.49 20.05
CA ALA A 137 -4.36 -4.49 20.48
C ALA A 137 -4.64 -3.47 19.36
N TYR A 138 -3.60 -3.04 18.63
CA TYR A 138 -3.77 -2.15 17.49
C TYR A 138 -4.52 -2.82 16.33
N MET A 139 -4.21 -4.06 15.98
CA MET A 139 -4.89 -4.74 14.87
C MET A 139 -6.35 -5.09 15.20
N ASP A 140 -6.64 -5.41 16.45
CA ASP A 140 -7.96 -5.85 16.89
C ASP A 140 -8.91 -4.68 17.26
N SER A 141 -8.39 -3.49 17.59
CA SER A 141 -9.26 -2.37 17.97
C SER A 141 -10.00 -1.76 16.78
N GLU A 142 -11.21 -1.24 17.06
CA GLU A 142 -12.07 -0.57 16.07
C GLU A 142 -12.21 0.93 16.40
N PRO A 143 -11.29 1.80 15.94
CA PRO A 143 -11.30 3.21 16.29
C PRO A 143 -12.61 3.87 15.89
N ARG A 144 -13.17 4.66 16.81
CA ARG A 144 -14.39 5.43 16.57
C ARG A 144 -14.11 6.58 15.63
N LEU A 145 -15.07 6.89 14.76
CA LEU A 145 -14.98 8.08 13.90
C LEU A 145 -15.96 9.16 14.36
N LEU A 146 -15.41 10.29 14.81
CA LEU A 146 -16.19 11.48 15.16
C LEU A 146 -15.45 12.75 14.77
N ILE A 147 -15.98 13.47 13.79
CA ILE A 147 -15.39 14.71 13.29
C ILE A 147 -16.39 15.85 13.47
N PRO A 148 -16.30 16.55 14.62
CA PRO A 148 -17.08 17.76 14.85
C PRO A 148 -16.56 18.89 13.95
N ARG A 149 -17.36 19.94 13.80
CA ARG A 149 -17.04 21.10 12.96
C ARG A 149 -15.66 21.73 13.25
N PRO A 150 -15.22 21.95 14.51
CA PRO A 150 -13.90 22.49 14.78
C PRO A 150 -12.76 21.62 14.22
N LEU A 151 -12.87 20.31 14.39
CA LEU A 151 -11.88 19.36 13.85
C LEU A 151 -11.92 19.31 12.33
N ALA A 152 -13.11 19.38 11.71
CA ALA A 152 -13.24 19.49 10.26
C ALA A 152 -12.55 20.76 9.70
N GLU A 153 -12.70 21.90 10.38
CA GLU A 153 -12.02 23.15 10.02
C GLU A 153 -10.49 23.07 10.19
N PHE A 154 -10.02 22.27 11.15
CA PHE A 154 -8.59 21.96 11.28
C PHE A 154 -8.10 21.06 10.12
N ILE A 155 -8.81 19.96 9.82
CA ILE A 155 -8.49 19.00 8.75
C ILE A 155 -8.36 19.71 7.39
N LYS A 156 -9.23 20.68 7.08
CA LYS A 156 -9.15 21.47 5.83
C LYS A 156 -7.79 22.13 5.62
N LYS A 157 -7.15 22.57 6.71
CA LYS A 157 -5.87 23.31 6.69
C LYS A 157 -4.66 22.39 6.55
N ILE A 158 -4.79 21.10 6.89
CA ILE A 158 -3.69 20.14 6.79
C ILE A 158 -3.46 19.80 5.32
N PRO A 159 -2.24 19.94 4.76
CA PRO A 159 -1.93 19.35 3.46
C PRO A 159 -2.09 17.83 3.53
N PRO A 160 -2.66 17.15 2.52
CA PRO A 160 -2.98 15.72 2.62
C PRO A 160 -1.75 14.83 2.80
N GLY A 161 -0.56 15.32 2.42
CA GLY A 161 0.66 14.56 2.50
C GLY A 161 0.83 13.56 1.35
N PRO A 162 1.93 12.81 1.34
CA PRO A 162 2.94 12.83 2.40
C PRO A 162 3.78 14.12 2.37
N ALA A 163 4.13 14.64 3.54
CA ALA A 163 4.83 15.92 3.68
C ALA A 163 5.65 15.99 4.98
N TYR A 164 6.68 16.84 5.02
CA TYR A 164 7.44 17.07 6.24
C TYR A 164 6.54 17.63 7.36
N LYS A 165 6.76 17.20 8.61
CA LYS A 165 5.99 17.61 9.80
C LYS A 165 5.86 19.12 9.97
N LYS A 166 6.86 19.89 9.53
CA LYS A 166 6.86 21.37 9.55
C LYS A 166 5.69 22.02 8.79
N PHE A 167 5.02 21.29 7.91
CA PHE A 167 3.86 21.78 7.16
C PHE A 167 2.53 21.59 7.91
N LEU A 168 2.52 20.88 9.04
CA LEU A 168 1.33 20.77 9.87
C LEU A 168 0.99 22.12 10.50
N PRO A 169 -0.29 22.52 10.53
CA PRO A 169 -0.72 23.71 11.24
C PRO A 169 -0.51 23.54 12.75
N PRO A 170 -0.39 24.64 13.52
CA PRO A 170 -0.38 24.58 14.97
C PRO A 170 -1.63 23.87 15.49
N ALA A 171 -1.44 22.92 16.39
CA ALA A 171 -2.50 22.10 16.97
C ALA A 171 -2.40 22.10 18.50
N LYS A 172 -3.53 21.93 19.18
CA LYS A 172 -3.61 21.64 20.60
C LYS A 172 -3.71 20.12 20.80
N THR A 173 -4.89 19.55 20.50
CA THR A 173 -5.21 18.12 20.62
C THR A 173 -5.53 17.49 19.27
N GLU A 174 -5.78 18.29 18.24
CA GLU A 174 -6.36 17.81 16.98
C GLU A 174 -5.50 16.75 16.31
N LEU A 175 -4.16 16.86 16.36
CA LEU A 175 -3.28 15.83 15.80
C LEU A 175 -3.35 14.51 16.56
N LEU A 176 -3.55 14.54 17.87
CA LEU A 176 -3.73 13.34 18.70
C LEU A 176 -5.07 12.69 18.39
N GLU A 177 -6.14 13.47 18.24
CA GLU A 177 -7.47 12.99 17.82
C GLU A 177 -7.41 12.32 16.43
N LEU A 178 -6.70 12.93 15.47
CA LEU A 178 -6.53 12.34 14.14
C LEU A 178 -5.74 11.03 14.17
N GLU A 179 -4.68 10.94 14.98
CA GLU A 179 -3.89 9.71 15.13
C GLU A 179 -4.63 8.62 15.93
N ALA A 180 -5.48 9.04 16.87
CA ALA A 180 -6.40 8.19 17.61
C ALA A 180 -7.40 7.50 16.67
N MET A 181 -8.04 8.27 15.79
CA MET A 181 -8.95 7.78 14.76
C MET A 181 -8.25 7.14 13.54
N ARG A 182 -6.92 6.97 13.56
CA ARG A 182 -6.10 6.44 12.46
C ARG A 182 -6.25 7.21 11.13
N LEU A 183 -6.47 8.53 11.23
CA LEU A 183 -6.55 9.45 10.10
C LEU A 183 -5.20 10.09 9.74
N LEU A 184 -4.23 10.01 10.65
CA LEU A 184 -2.89 10.60 10.53
C LEU A 184 -1.83 9.58 10.96
N ALA A 185 -0.74 9.51 10.19
CA ALA A 185 0.41 8.67 10.47
C ALA A 185 1.74 9.43 10.31
N PHE A 186 2.77 8.99 11.04
CA PHE A 186 4.11 9.57 11.04
C PHE A 186 5.19 8.56 10.64
N SER A 187 6.25 9.05 10.01
CA SER A 187 7.32 8.21 9.46
C SER A 187 8.26 7.74 10.55
N ILE A 188 8.76 6.52 10.43
CA ILE A 188 9.81 6.00 11.31
C ILE A 188 11.18 6.62 10.98
N PRO A 189 12.13 6.65 11.95
CA PRO A 189 11.93 6.37 13.38
C PRO A 189 11.50 7.60 14.20
N VAL A 190 11.63 8.82 13.67
CA VAL A 190 11.54 10.09 14.44
C VAL A 190 10.42 11.04 13.99
N SER A 191 9.47 10.57 13.18
CA SER A 191 8.27 11.32 12.78
C SER A 191 8.54 12.59 11.96
N ASP A 192 9.60 12.60 11.13
CA ASP A 192 9.97 13.74 10.28
C ASP A 192 8.94 14.04 9.18
N VAL A 193 8.27 13.01 8.69
CA VAL A 193 7.24 13.07 7.66
C VAL A 193 5.92 12.64 8.27
N TYR A 194 4.84 13.29 7.88
CA TYR A 194 3.48 12.88 8.18
C TYR A 194 2.73 12.56 6.89
N THR A 195 1.64 11.82 7.04
CA THR A 195 0.63 11.70 6.00
C THR A 195 -0.75 11.60 6.62
N LEU A 196 -1.76 12.19 5.97
CA LEU A 196 -3.11 11.68 6.20
C LEU A 196 -3.17 10.27 5.59
N THR A 197 -3.80 9.36 6.31
CA THR A 197 -3.96 7.96 5.90
C THR A 197 -4.95 7.86 4.75
N GLY A 198 -5.15 6.68 4.16
CA GLY A 198 -6.17 6.50 3.12
C GLY A 198 -7.55 6.99 3.57
N LEU A 199 -7.94 6.65 4.80
CA LEU A 199 -9.18 7.13 5.42
C LEU A 199 -9.15 8.65 5.62
N GLY A 200 -8.09 9.18 6.24
CA GLY A 200 -7.94 10.62 6.51
C GLY A 200 -7.95 11.49 5.26
N GLN A 201 -7.33 11.02 4.17
CA GLN A 201 -7.31 11.70 2.88
C GLN A 201 -8.69 11.79 2.24
N GLN A 202 -9.44 10.68 2.21
CA GLN A 202 -10.78 10.64 1.64
C GLN A 202 -11.77 11.47 2.45
N ILE A 203 -11.71 11.38 3.78
CA ILE A 203 -12.50 12.23 4.68
C ILE A 203 -12.18 13.71 4.46
N ARG A 204 -10.90 14.08 4.41
CA ARG A 204 -10.50 15.46 4.13
C ARG A 204 -11.06 15.94 2.79
N ALA A 205 -10.97 15.14 1.74
CA ALA A 205 -11.49 15.49 0.43
C ALA A 205 -13.02 15.69 0.46
N ALA A 206 -13.75 14.85 1.20
CA ALA A 206 -15.17 15.04 1.43
C ALA A 206 -15.49 16.32 2.20
N ILE A 207 -14.75 16.63 3.27
CA ILE A 207 -14.93 17.84 4.08
C ILE A 207 -14.68 19.12 3.26
N ILE A 208 -13.69 19.11 2.36
CA ILE A 208 -13.37 20.26 1.49
C ILE A 208 -14.47 20.50 0.46
N LYS A 209 -15.04 19.43 -0.10
CA LYS A 209 -16.05 19.51 -1.16
C LYS A 209 -17.49 19.61 -0.64
N GLY A 210 -17.73 19.24 0.62
CA GLY A 210 -19.03 19.30 1.28
C GLY A 210 -19.31 20.65 1.95
N ALA A 211 -20.44 20.71 2.65
CA ALA A 211 -20.89 21.90 3.37
C ALA A 211 -20.72 21.74 4.90
N PRO A 212 -20.09 22.69 5.62
CA PRO A 212 -19.95 22.63 7.08
C PRO A 212 -21.24 23.06 7.82
N ALA A 213 -22.40 22.55 7.41
CA ALA A 213 -23.71 23.04 7.84
C ALA A 213 -24.12 22.57 9.25
N LEU A 214 -23.57 21.46 9.74
CA LEU A 214 -23.96 20.81 11.00
C LEU A 214 -22.85 20.84 12.06
N PRO A 215 -23.17 20.59 13.36
CA PRO A 215 -22.16 20.51 14.42
C PRO A 215 -21.20 19.32 14.25
N VAL A 216 -21.70 18.20 13.72
CA VAL A 216 -20.93 17.01 13.35
C VAL A 216 -20.90 16.91 11.82
N ILE A 217 -19.70 16.79 11.25
CA ILE A 217 -19.48 16.80 9.81
C ILE A 217 -19.34 15.39 9.27
N VAL A 218 -18.63 14.52 9.99
CA VAL A 218 -18.52 13.09 9.66
C VAL A 218 -18.56 12.31 10.99
N ASP A 219 -19.34 11.25 11.02
CA ASP A 219 -19.39 10.26 12.09
C ASP A 219 -19.68 8.87 11.49
N GLU A 220 -19.68 7.83 12.32
CA GLU A 220 -20.00 6.45 11.93
C GLU A 220 -21.38 6.33 11.27
N GLU A 221 -22.39 7.07 11.74
CA GLU A 221 -23.75 7.04 11.19
C GLU A 221 -23.81 7.62 9.76
N ILE A 222 -23.07 8.69 9.50
CA ILE A 222 -22.93 9.26 8.15
C ILE A 222 -22.21 8.28 7.21
N LEU A 223 -21.15 7.60 7.69
CA LEU A 223 -20.45 6.61 6.88
C LEU A 223 -21.34 5.40 6.57
N ASP A 224 -22.02 4.86 7.58
CA ASP A 224 -22.95 3.73 7.44
C ASP A 224 -24.09 4.08 6.47
N ALA A 225 -24.67 5.28 6.59
CA ALA A 225 -25.70 5.74 5.69
C ALA A 225 -25.26 5.76 4.22
N ILE A 226 -24.07 6.30 3.94
CA ILE A 226 -23.49 6.33 2.59
C ILE A 226 -23.18 4.92 2.08
N TYR A 227 -22.64 4.05 2.94
CA TYR A 227 -22.32 2.66 2.61
C TYR A 227 -23.59 1.87 2.28
N SER A 228 -24.54 1.85 3.21
CA SER A 228 -25.80 1.12 3.12
C SER A 228 -26.65 1.56 1.91
N CYS A 229 -26.72 2.86 1.61
CA CYS A 229 -27.54 3.31 0.48
C CYS A 229 -26.91 3.05 -0.90
N THR A 230 -25.59 2.91 -0.99
CA THR A 230 -24.88 2.76 -2.28
C THR A 230 -24.42 1.33 -2.56
N VAL A 231 -23.88 0.65 -1.55
CA VAL A 231 -23.35 -0.71 -1.67
C VAL A 231 -24.45 -1.72 -1.47
N GLU A 232 -25.29 -1.52 -0.45
CA GLU A 232 -26.36 -2.45 -0.09
C GLU A 232 -27.71 -2.08 -0.72
N SER A 233 -27.84 -0.88 -1.28
CA SER A 233 -29.08 -0.34 -1.87
C SER A 233 -30.25 -0.25 -0.87
N HIS A 234 -29.96 -0.01 0.41
CA HIS A 234 -30.96 0.23 1.44
C HIS A 234 -31.52 1.66 1.36
N PRO A 235 -32.83 1.88 1.55
CA PRO A 235 -33.41 3.21 1.55
C PRO A 235 -32.94 4.03 2.77
N LEU A 236 -32.68 5.32 2.57
CA LEU A 236 -32.25 6.22 3.64
C LEU A 236 -33.44 6.62 4.55
N PRO A 237 -33.30 6.57 5.88
CA PRO A 237 -34.26 7.20 6.78
C PRO A 237 -34.35 8.70 6.51
N PRO A 238 -35.54 9.34 6.57
CA PRO A 238 -35.70 10.75 6.23
C PRO A 238 -34.76 11.69 6.99
N TYR A 239 -34.55 11.46 8.28
CA TYR A 239 -33.67 12.30 9.09
C TYR A 239 -32.19 12.19 8.68
N VAL A 240 -31.74 11.00 8.25
CA VAL A 240 -30.38 10.76 7.75
C VAL A 240 -30.22 11.40 6.38
N ARG A 241 -31.22 11.25 5.51
CA ARG A 241 -31.27 11.91 4.20
C ARG A 241 -31.11 13.43 4.35
N ASP A 242 -31.85 14.04 5.26
CA ASP A 242 -31.78 15.49 5.52
C ASP A 242 -30.39 15.92 6.02
N ARG A 243 -29.73 15.10 6.85
CA ARG A 243 -28.34 15.34 7.26
C ARG A 243 -27.36 15.29 6.08
N LEU A 244 -27.46 14.26 5.25
CA LEU A 244 -26.58 14.08 4.08
C LEU A 244 -26.78 15.20 3.04
N LEU A 245 -28.02 15.66 2.84
CA LEU A 245 -28.35 16.83 2.00
C LEU A 245 -27.74 18.11 2.57
N ALA A 246 -27.92 18.37 3.87
CA ALA A 246 -27.39 19.57 4.53
C ALA A 246 -25.86 19.64 4.45
N LEU A 247 -25.18 18.49 4.49
CA LEU A 247 -23.72 18.38 4.34
C LEU A 247 -23.25 18.34 2.88
N ALA A 248 -24.18 18.38 1.92
CA ALA A 248 -23.94 18.29 0.49
C ALA A 248 -23.22 16.99 0.05
N TYR A 249 -23.51 15.88 0.72
CA TYR A 249 -22.99 14.55 0.36
C TYR A 249 -23.85 13.83 -0.67
N ILE A 250 -25.15 14.13 -0.70
CA ILE A 250 -26.08 13.66 -1.74
C ILE A 250 -26.81 14.84 -2.37
N THR A 251 -27.40 14.62 -3.55
CA THR A 251 -28.35 15.54 -4.17
C THR A 251 -29.78 15.24 -3.70
N GLU A 252 -30.75 16.11 -4.03
CA GLU A 252 -32.18 15.87 -3.73
C GLU A 252 -32.70 14.53 -4.29
N ASP A 253 -32.15 14.11 -5.43
CA ASP A 253 -32.43 12.82 -6.08
C ASP A 253 -31.62 11.65 -5.49
N GLU A 254 -30.99 11.84 -4.33
CA GLU A 254 -30.20 10.83 -3.59
C GLU A 254 -28.95 10.31 -4.34
N ASN A 255 -28.50 11.04 -5.36
CA ASN A 255 -27.24 10.73 -6.04
C ASN A 255 -26.05 11.28 -5.25
N LEU A 256 -24.94 10.52 -5.19
CA LEU A 256 -23.71 10.99 -4.56
C LEU A 256 -23.15 12.24 -5.25
N THR A 257 -22.86 13.27 -4.46
CA THR A 257 -22.04 14.40 -4.91
C THR A 257 -20.56 14.00 -4.97
N ASP A 258 -19.68 14.91 -5.39
CA ASP A 258 -18.23 14.69 -5.30
C ASP A 258 -17.75 14.42 -3.87
N ALA A 259 -18.34 15.09 -2.88
CA ALA A 259 -18.05 14.86 -1.48
C ALA A 259 -18.56 13.49 -1.02
N GLY A 260 -19.77 13.11 -1.45
CA GLY A 260 -20.33 11.78 -1.20
C GLY A 260 -19.50 10.64 -1.79
N ARG A 261 -18.91 10.81 -2.97
CA ARG A 261 -18.03 9.78 -3.57
C ARG A 261 -16.76 9.55 -2.76
N HIS A 262 -16.16 10.61 -2.20
CA HIS A 262 -15.03 10.46 -1.29
C HIS A 262 -15.45 9.79 0.03
N LEU A 263 -16.62 10.14 0.58
CA LEU A 263 -17.14 9.44 1.77
C LEU A 263 -17.44 7.98 1.51
N LEU A 264 -17.93 7.61 0.32
CA LEU A 264 -18.12 6.20 0.00
C LEU A 264 -16.79 5.45 0.07
N VAL A 265 -15.71 5.99 -0.52
CA VAL A 265 -14.39 5.36 -0.40
C VAL A 265 -13.92 5.31 1.05
N ALA A 266 -14.13 6.38 1.83
CA ALA A 266 -13.82 6.39 3.26
C ALA A 266 -14.60 5.30 4.02
N ALA A 267 -15.90 5.15 3.77
CA ALA A 267 -16.75 4.14 4.38
C ALA A 267 -16.29 2.73 4.01
N ARG A 268 -15.91 2.49 2.75
CA ARG A 268 -15.33 1.19 2.35
C ARG A 268 -14.01 0.89 3.06
N ILE A 269 -13.12 1.87 3.18
CA ILE A 269 -11.87 1.70 3.95
C ILE A 269 -12.17 1.42 5.43
N TYR A 270 -13.18 2.08 5.99
CA TYR A 270 -13.57 1.93 7.39
C TYR A 270 -14.21 0.56 7.69
N PHE A 271 -15.19 0.13 6.87
CA PHE A 271 -15.95 -1.10 7.12
C PHE A 271 -15.37 -2.37 6.47
N GLU A 272 -14.77 -2.27 5.28
CA GLU A 272 -14.19 -3.43 4.57
C GLU A 272 -12.70 -3.66 4.95
N GLY A 273 -12.07 -2.67 5.58
CA GLY A 273 -10.69 -2.74 6.06
C GLY A 273 -9.70 -1.83 5.28
N PRO A 274 -8.52 -1.57 5.87
CA PRO A 274 -7.57 -0.62 5.33
C PRO A 274 -6.90 -1.12 4.05
N ILE A 275 -6.32 -0.18 3.30
CA ILE A 275 -5.46 -0.50 2.16
C ILE A 275 -4.14 -1.06 2.70
N ILE A 276 -3.96 -2.37 2.61
CA ILE A 276 -2.79 -3.09 3.14
C ILE A 276 -1.62 -3.24 2.15
N LEU A 277 -1.82 -2.86 0.88
CA LEU A 277 -0.83 -3.02 -0.17
C LEU A 277 -0.36 -1.65 -0.68
N ASN A 278 0.95 -1.54 -0.90
CA ASN A 278 1.59 -0.32 -1.38
C ASN A 278 2.03 -0.49 -2.85
N PRO A 279 1.11 -0.39 -3.84
CA PRO A 279 1.44 -0.67 -5.23
C PRO A 279 2.36 0.41 -5.80
N SER A 280 3.19 0.02 -6.76
CA SER A 280 4.08 0.96 -7.44
C SER A 280 4.17 0.72 -8.94
N ILE A 281 4.86 1.63 -9.63
CA ILE A 281 5.33 1.48 -10.99
C ILE A 281 6.78 1.96 -11.06
N HIS A 282 7.59 1.27 -11.84
CA HIS A 282 8.95 1.66 -12.14
C HIS A 282 9.12 1.77 -13.64
N LEU A 283 9.70 2.87 -14.12
CA LEU A 283 10.08 3.06 -15.51
C LEU A 283 11.47 3.67 -15.53
N ASP A 284 12.45 2.95 -16.04
CA ASP A 284 13.79 3.50 -16.20
C ASP A 284 13.88 4.39 -17.46
N ILE A 285 15.10 4.86 -17.76
CA ILE A 285 15.32 5.68 -18.95
C ILE A 285 15.09 4.86 -20.22
N GLU A 286 15.54 3.60 -20.27
CA GLU A 286 15.37 2.73 -21.44
C GLU A 286 13.88 2.50 -21.73
N ASP A 287 13.09 2.21 -20.70
CA ASP A 287 11.64 2.01 -20.80
C ASP A 287 10.94 3.26 -21.37
N THR A 288 11.35 4.44 -20.90
CA THR A 288 10.78 5.72 -21.35
C THR A 288 11.13 6.01 -22.81
N GLU A 289 12.37 5.73 -23.23
CA GLU A 289 12.81 5.93 -24.61
C GLU A 289 12.18 4.92 -25.57
N VAL A 290 11.98 3.67 -25.15
CA VAL A 290 11.22 2.67 -25.90
C VAL A 290 9.76 3.10 -26.06
N LEU A 291 9.12 3.62 -25.00
CA LEU A 291 7.73 4.10 -25.07
C LEU A 291 7.57 5.25 -26.09
N LYS A 292 8.51 6.21 -26.10
CA LYS A 292 8.54 7.29 -27.09
C LYS A 292 8.73 6.76 -28.51
N LYS A 293 9.65 5.81 -28.70
CA LYS A 293 9.92 5.22 -30.00
C LYS A 293 8.70 4.45 -30.55
N ILE A 294 7.91 3.83 -29.67
CA ILE A 294 6.64 3.21 -30.05
C ILE A 294 5.66 4.26 -30.59
N ASP A 295 5.47 5.40 -29.91
CA ASP A 295 4.59 6.49 -30.39
C ASP A 295 4.98 7.01 -31.78
N GLU A 296 6.29 7.14 -32.00
CA GLU A 296 6.84 7.61 -33.29
C GLU A 296 6.55 6.63 -34.44
N LEU A 297 6.67 5.33 -34.18
CA LEU A 297 6.62 4.28 -35.21
C LEU A 297 5.26 3.57 -35.32
N GLU A 298 4.34 3.74 -34.36
CA GLU A 298 3.06 3.01 -34.37
C GLU A 298 2.18 3.41 -35.57
N LYS A 299 2.24 4.67 -36.02
CA LYS A 299 1.46 5.17 -37.16
C LYS A 299 1.86 4.53 -38.49
N SER A 300 3.15 4.24 -38.68
CA SER A 300 3.66 3.51 -39.85
C SER A 300 3.60 1.99 -39.67
N LYS A 301 3.19 1.50 -38.49
CA LYS A 301 3.22 0.08 -38.10
C LYS A 301 4.63 -0.52 -38.11
N GLU A 302 5.63 0.30 -37.79
CA GLU A 302 7.06 -0.08 -37.83
C GLU A 302 7.67 -0.21 -36.44
N SER A 303 6.88 -0.11 -35.37
CA SER A 303 7.27 -0.24 -33.96
C SER A 303 7.63 -1.69 -33.58
N THR A 304 8.47 -2.34 -34.38
CA THR A 304 9.01 -3.69 -34.16
C THR A 304 10.24 -3.61 -33.26
N VAL A 305 10.52 -4.65 -32.46
CA VAL A 305 11.72 -4.70 -31.61
C VAL A 305 12.99 -4.42 -32.41
N LYS A 306 13.15 -5.08 -33.56
CA LYS A 306 14.32 -4.92 -34.43
C LYS A 306 14.50 -3.47 -34.89
N ARG A 307 13.43 -2.84 -35.38
CA ARG A 307 13.50 -1.46 -35.85
C ARG A 307 13.83 -0.48 -34.73
N MET A 308 13.20 -0.66 -33.57
CA MET A 308 13.48 0.15 -32.39
C MET A 308 14.91 -0.02 -31.90
N GLU A 309 15.45 -1.24 -31.88
CA GLU A 309 16.86 -1.49 -31.54
C GLU A 309 17.83 -0.79 -32.49
N GLU A 310 17.59 -0.89 -33.81
CA GLU A 310 18.43 -0.25 -34.83
C GLU A 310 18.51 1.28 -34.65
N GLU A 311 17.41 1.91 -34.22
CA GLU A 311 17.38 3.36 -33.99
C GLU A 311 17.93 3.74 -32.62
N LEU A 312 17.52 3.06 -31.55
CA LEU A 312 17.87 3.44 -30.18
C LEU A 312 19.34 3.13 -29.84
N LYS A 313 19.94 2.07 -30.40
CA LYS A 313 21.36 1.75 -30.18
C LYS A 313 22.33 2.81 -30.70
N LYS A 314 21.87 3.72 -31.57
CA LYS A 314 22.68 4.88 -32.01
C LYS A 314 22.94 5.87 -30.87
N THR A 315 22.01 5.95 -29.91
CA THR A 315 22.08 6.85 -28.76
C THR A 315 22.42 6.10 -27.47
N TYR A 316 21.89 4.89 -27.31
CA TYR A 316 22.04 4.05 -26.13
C TYR A 316 22.61 2.68 -26.53
N PRO A 317 23.93 2.52 -26.67
CA PRO A 317 24.55 1.30 -27.21
C PRO A 317 24.16 0.00 -26.47
N ASP A 318 23.93 0.10 -25.16
CA ASP A 318 23.65 -1.05 -24.29
C ASP A 318 22.14 -1.34 -24.09
N ILE A 319 21.25 -0.60 -24.77
CA ILE A 319 19.81 -0.71 -24.57
C ILE A 319 19.28 -2.11 -24.90
N ASN A 320 18.41 -2.63 -24.04
CA ASN A 320 17.72 -3.90 -24.26
C ASN A 320 16.23 -3.70 -24.55
N VAL A 321 15.93 -3.29 -25.79
CA VAL A 321 14.55 -3.02 -26.24
C VAL A 321 13.63 -4.22 -26.02
N SER A 322 14.10 -5.44 -26.26
CA SER A 322 13.28 -6.64 -26.05
C SER A 322 12.82 -6.78 -24.60
N GLN A 323 13.70 -6.54 -23.61
CA GLN A 323 13.32 -6.60 -22.20
C GLN A 323 12.44 -5.41 -21.80
N SER A 324 12.75 -4.19 -22.24
CA SER A 324 11.91 -3.02 -21.96
C SER A 324 10.49 -3.19 -22.52
N VAL A 325 10.34 -3.75 -23.72
CA VAL A 325 9.01 -4.07 -24.29
C VAL A 325 8.25 -5.06 -23.40
N MET A 326 8.89 -6.15 -22.94
CA MET A 326 8.24 -7.10 -22.03
C MET A 326 7.89 -6.46 -20.69
N PHE A 327 8.74 -5.57 -20.18
CA PHE A 327 8.51 -4.88 -18.92
C PHE A 327 7.37 -3.84 -19.03
N LEU A 328 7.33 -3.04 -20.10
CA LEU A 328 6.22 -2.12 -20.39
C LEU A 328 4.88 -2.87 -20.58
N GLU A 329 4.90 -4.02 -21.24
CA GLU A 329 3.73 -4.87 -21.40
C GLU A 329 3.27 -5.45 -20.04
N SER A 330 4.19 -5.70 -19.10
CA SER A 330 3.86 -6.18 -17.74
C SER A 330 2.93 -5.21 -16.99
N PHE A 331 2.98 -3.92 -17.33
CA PHE A 331 2.11 -2.86 -16.82
C PHE A 331 1.02 -2.44 -17.81
N ARG A 332 0.76 -3.23 -18.86
CA ARG A 332 -0.25 -2.93 -19.87
C ARG A 332 -0.11 -1.51 -20.44
N LEU A 333 1.12 -0.97 -20.51
CA LEU A 333 1.37 0.34 -21.13
C LEU A 333 1.42 0.22 -22.65
N ILE A 334 1.80 -0.95 -23.14
CA ILE A 334 1.83 -1.28 -24.55
C ILE A 334 1.13 -2.62 -24.80
N GLU A 335 0.79 -2.87 -26.05
CA GLU A 335 0.26 -4.15 -26.50
C GLU A 335 0.85 -4.56 -27.85
N PRO A 336 1.11 -5.86 -28.06
CA PRO A 336 1.54 -6.35 -29.35
C PRO A 336 0.36 -6.39 -30.34
N THR A 337 0.61 -5.97 -31.57
CA THR A 337 -0.30 -6.07 -32.71
C THR A 337 0.43 -6.70 -33.89
N GLU A 338 -0.28 -7.39 -34.79
CA GLU A 338 0.30 -7.98 -35.99
C GLU A 338 -0.25 -7.30 -37.25
N SER A 339 0.65 -6.91 -38.16
CA SER A 339 0.29 -6.49 -39.51
C SER A 339 1.34 -6.99 -40.48
N THR A 340 0.91 -7.53 -41.62
CA THR A 340 1.81 -8.05 -42.67
C THR A 340 2.81 -9.11 -42.19
N GLY A 341 2.43 -9.93 -41.19
CA GLY A 341 3.27 -11.00 -40.63
C GLY A 341 4.41 -10.53 -39.72
N SER A 342 4.40 -9.26 -39.30
CA SER A 342 5.34 -8.71 -38.33
C SER A 342 4.61 -8.18 -37.10
N VAL A 343 5.19 -8.42 -35.92
CA VAL A 343 4.71 -7.91 -34.64
C VAL A 343 5.24 -6.49 -34.43
N TYR A 344 4.34 -5.55 -34.23
CA TYR A 344 4.63 -4.17 -33.86
C TYR A 344 3.83 -3.81 -32.59
N TYR A 345 4.29 -2.82 -31.84
CA TYR A 345 3.68 -2.45 -30.56
C TYR A 345 2.90 -1.16 -30.67
N THR A 346 1.78 -1.06 -29.94
CA THR A 346 0.95 0.15 -29.85
C THR A 346 0.79 0.59 -28.41
N LEU A 347 0.59 1.89 -28.20
CA LEU A 347 0.35 2.42 -26.86
C LEU A 347 -1.09 2.16 -26.40
N THR A 348 -1.24 1.62 -25.19
CA THR A 348 -2.56 1.55 -24.54
C THR A 348 -2.99 2.92 -24.03
N SER A 349 -4.20 3.02 -23.45
CA SER A 349 -4.65 4.25 -22.78
C SER A 349 -3.72 4.67 -21.65
N TYR A 350 -3.16 3.73 -20.88
CA TYR A 350 -2.17 4.04 -19.86
C TYR A 350 -0.84 4.47 -20.48
N GLY A 351 -0.37 3.77 -21.53
CA GLY A 351 0.87 4.15 -22.23
C GLY A 351 0.84 5.56 -22.78
N LYS A 352 -0.28 5.97 -23.40
CA LYS A 352 -0.47 7.34 -23.91
C LYS A 352 -0.42 8.38 -22.80
N ARG A 353 -1.08 8.12 -21.67
CA ARG A 353 -1.07 9.04 -20.51
C ARG A 353 0.32 9.19 -19.90
N VAL A 354 1.07 8.09 -19.76
CA VAL A 354 2.47 8.12 -19.32
C VAL A 354 3.30 8.94 -20.30
N LEU A 355 3.16 8.69 -21.60
CA LEU A 355 3.90 9.41 -22.61
C LEU A 355 3.59 10.92 -22.57
N ASP A 356 2.33 11.32 -22.48
CA ASP A 356 1.91 12.72 -22.39
C ASP A 356 2.55 13.45 -21.20
N GLU A 357 2.67 12.78 -20.05
CA GLU A 357 3.35 13.32 -18.88
C GLU A 357 4.87 13.45 -19.08
N THR A 358 5.48 12.54 -19.86
CA THR A 358 6.92 12.57 -20.20
C THR A 358 7.30 13.56 -21.32
N ARG A 359 6.34 14.23 -21.97
CA ARG A 359 6.64 15.22 -23.04
C ARG A 359 7.42 16.45 -22.55
N GLY A 360 7.58 16.63 -21.24
CA GLY A 360 8.50 17.59 -20.61
C GLY A 360 9.96 17.11 -20.43
N GLY A 361 10.31 15.89 -20.87
CA GLY A 361 11.66 15.32 -20.79
C GLY A 361 11.68 13.84 -20.37
N SER A 362 12.78 13.13 -20.64
CA SER A 362 12.98 11.75 -20.16
C SER A 362 13.15 11.75 -18.64
N LYS A 363 12.12 11.36 -17.90
CA LYS A 363 12.13 11.28 -16.44
C LYS A 363 11.93 9.82 -16.04
N ASN A 364 12.99 9.19 -15.51
CA ASN A 364 12.87 7.91 -14.81
C ASN A 364 11.83 8.07 -13.68
N VAL A 365 10.93 7.10 -13.58
CA VAL A 365 9.90 6.98 -12.54
C VAL A 365 10.35 5.86 -11.58
N PRO A 366 10.99 6.18 -10.46
CA PRO A 366 11.43 5.16 -9.50
C PRO A 366 10.24 4.61 -8.70
N ALA A 367 10.23 3.28 -8.46
CA ALA A 367 9.18 2.66 -7.65
C ALA A 367 9.04 3.31 -6.27
N PHE A 368 10.14 3.65 -5.60
CA PHE A 368 10.09 4.25 -4.26
C PHE A 368 9.47 5.66 -4.27
N GLY A 369 9.62 6.42 -5.35
CA GLY A 369 8.98 7.73 -5.48
C GLY A 369 7.46 7.62 -5.61
N VAL A 370 6.98 6.60 -6.34
CA VAL A 370 5.54 6.31 -6.44
C VAL A 370 5.03 5.70 -5.13
N LYS A 371 5.79 4.79 -4.51
CA LYS A 371 5.49 4.23 -3.19
C LYS A 371 5.37 5.29 -2.11
N ALA A 372 6.17 6.36 -2.16
CA ALA A 372 6.00 7.44 -1.21
C ALA A 372 4.55 7.96 -1.21
N ILE A 373 3.94 8.04 -2.38
CA ILE A 373 2.56 8.48 -2.58
C ILE A 373 1.58 7.36 -2.24
N THR A 374 1.75 6.14 -2.75
CA THR A 374 0.77 5.07 -2.50
C THR A 374 0.79 4.56 -1.06
N MET A 375 1.91 4.67 -0.35
CA MET A 375 2.01 4.32 1.07
C MET A 375 1.18 5.26 1.95
N SER A 376 0.97 6.51 1.53
CA SER A 376 0.07 7.45 2.22
C SER A 376 -1.38 6.94 2.29
N ARG A 377 -1.76 6.01 1.41
CA ARG A 377 -3.10 5.41 1.37
C ARG A 377 -3.27 4.31 2.40
N MET A 378 -2.19 3.83 3.01
CA MET A 378 -2.22 2.85 4.10
C MET A 378 -2.64 3.51 5.42
N GLU A 379 -2.87 2.69 6.44
CA GLU A 379 -3.42 3.13 7.72
C GLU A 379 -2.38 3.68 8.70
N TYR A 380 -1.22 3.04 8.83
CA TYR A 380 -0.21 3.44 9.84
C TYR A 380 1.16 3.78 9.27
N PHE A 381 1.39 3.53 7.98
CA PHE A 381 2.66 3.83 7.34
C PHE A 381 2.70 5.27 6.80
N ALA A 382 3.75 6.00 7.14
CA ALA A 382 4.15 7.19 6.41
C ALA A 382 5.54 6.99 5.76
N PRO A 383 5.77 7.52 4.55
CA PRO A 383 7.01 7.35 3.81
C PRO A 383 8.22 7.89 4.55
N GLN A 384 9.33 7.16 4.43
CA GLN A 384 10.61 7.60 4.96
C GLN A 384 11.07 8.87 4.27
N PRO A 385 11.82 9.74 4.96
CA PRO A 385 12.36 10.97 4.38
C PRO A 385 13.09 10.74 3.05
N ASP A 386 13.84 9.66 2.92
CA ASP A 386 14.58 9.35 1.68
C ASP A 386 13.64 9.10 0.49
N TRP A 387 12.50 8.43 0.71
CA TRP A 387 11.52 8.19 -0.36
C TRP A 387 10.82 9.48 -0.77
N ILE A 388 10.57 10.39 0.18
CA ILE A 388 10.07 11.74 -0.12
C ILE A 388 11.07 12.52 -0.96
N GLN A 389 12.35 12.52 -0.57
CA GLN A 389 13.40 13.20 -1.34
C GLN A 389 13.53 12.61 -2.75
N TYR A 390 13.41 11.28 -2.91
CA TYR A 390 13.38 10.65 -4.23
C TYR A 390 12.18 11.13 -5.05
N ALA A 391 10.99 11.22 -4.46
CA ALA A 391 9.78 11.65 -5.15
C ALA A 391 9.83 13.15 -5.51
N GLU A 392 10.36 14.01 -4.63
CA GLU A 392 10.57 15.45 -4.88
C GLU A 392 11.58 15.67 -6.02
N LYS A 393 12.73 14.95 -5.99
CA LYS A 393 13.75 15.03 -7.04
C LYS A 393 13.23 14.61 -8.42
N ARG A 394 12.17 13.80 -8.45
CA ARG A 394 11.51 13.32 -9.67
C ARG A 394 10.22 14.07 -9.98
N GLU A 395 9.92 15.14 -9.24
CA GLU A 395 8.72 15.96 -9.39
C GLU A 395 7.41 15.18 -9.27
N LEU A 396 7.43 14.04 -8.57
CA LEU A 396 6.24 13.25 -8.23
C LEU A 396 5.51 13.85 -7.03
N LEU A 397 6.24 14.55 -6.16
CA LEU A 397 5.71 15.33 -5.04
C LEU A 397 6.06 16.81 -5.22
N GLY A 398 5.19 17.70 -4.75
CA GLY A 398 5.46 19.13 -4.65
C GLY A 398 4.63 19.79 -3.55
N ASN A 399 5.23 20.72 -2.80
CA ASN A 399 4.55 21.52 -1.75
C ASN A 399 3.69 20.71 -0.76
N GLY A 400 4.12 19.49 -0.40
CA GLY A 400 3.45 18.65 0.59
C GLY A 400 2.25 17.83 0.08
N PHE A 401 2.14 17.61 -1.24
CA PHE A 401 1.15 16.70 -1.83
C PHE A 401 1.63 16.13 -3.19
N PRO A 402 0.99 15.07 -3.70
CA PRO A 402 1.30 14.49 -5.01
C PRO A 402 1.08 15.46 -6.16
N SER A 403 2.06 15.57 -7.06
CA SER A 403 1.95 16.34 -8.30
C SER A 403 0.97 15.69 -9.29
N LYS A 404 0.68 16.33 -10.43
CA LYS A 404 -0.11 15.71 -11.50
C LYS A 404 0.52 14.39 -11.97
N ALA A 405 1.84 14.36 -12.14
CA ALA A 405 2.59 13.16 -12.47
C ALA A 405 2.50 12.10 -11.36
N GLY A 406 2.71 12.52 -10.10
CA GLY A 406 2.61 11.63 -8.94
C GLY A 406 1.25 10.94 -8.84
N ARG A 407 0.15 11.71 -8.99
CA ARG A 407 -1.22 11.18 -9.01
C ARG A 407 -1.45 10.21 -10.18
N LEU A 408 -0.96 10.56 -11.38
CA LEU A 408 -1.06 9.68 -12.55
C LEU A 408 -0.40 8.32 -12.28
N TYR A 409 0.85 8.30 -11.81
CA TYR A 409 1.59 7.05 -11.59
C TYR A 409 1.01 6.25 -10.42
N ALA A 410 0.59 6.89 -9.33
CA ALA A 410 -0.09 6.22 -8.23
C ALA A 410 -1.43 5.60 -8.68
N GLN A 411 -2.19 6.28 -9.55
CA GLN A 411 -3.41 5.77 -10.13
C GLN A 411 -3.15 4.54 -11.01
N ILE A 412 -2.16 4.62 -11.90
CA ILE A 412 -1.77 3.48 -12.76
C ILE A 412 -1.36 2.31 -11.89
N ALA A 413 -0.44 2.52 -10.94
CA ALA A 413 0.03 1.48 -10.02
C ALA A 413 -1.13 0.76 -9.29
N SER A 414 -2.17 1.51 -8.92
CA SER A 414 -3.31 0.99 -8.16
C SER A 414 -4.38 0.31 -9.01
N ARG A 415 -4.38 0.47 -10.34
CA ARG A 415 -5.45 -0.02 -11.23
C ARG A 415 -4.96 -0.98 -12.32
N VAL A 416 -3.67 -0.98 -12.60
CA VAL A 416 -3.08 -1.79 -13.66
C VAL A 416 -3.16 -3.28 -13.33
N MET A 417 -3.59 -4.08 -14.30
CA MET A 417 -3.44 -5.53 -14.24
C MET A 417 -1.98 -5.88 -14.53
N ARG A 418 -1.29 -6.47 -13.55
CA ARG A 418 0.13 -6.85 -13.68
C ARG A 418 0.25 -8.21 -14.36
N LEU A 419 1.10 -8.29 -15.38
CA LEU A 419 1.47 -9.53 -16.07
C LEU A 419 2.99 -9.72 -15.94
N PRO A 420 3.49 -10.36 -14.87
CA PRO A 420 4.90 -10.30 -14.52
C PRO A 420 5.84 -10.74 -15.63
N PHE A 421 6.92 -9.98 -15.76
CA PHE A 421 8.13 -10.27 -16.53
C PHE A 421 9.27 -10.58 -15.56
N ILE A 422 9.96 -11.70 -15.80
CA ILE A 422 11.14 -12.11 -15.02
C ILE A 422 12.24 -12.50 -15.98
N ASN A 423 13.38 -11.81 -15.89
CA ASN A 423 14.62 -12.20 -16.53
C ASN A 423 15.53 -12.98 -15.56
N GLU A 424 16.69 -13.40 -16.03
CA GLU A 424 17.68 -14.14 -15.22
C GLU A 424 18.09 -13.38 -13.94
N GLU A 425 18.36 -12.09 -14.05
CA GLU A 425 18.79 -11.25 -12.92
C GLU A 425 17.70 -11.13 -11.84
N MET A 426 16.46 -10.84 -12.24
CA MET A 426 15.31 -10.79 -11.35
C MET A 426 15.09 -12.13 -10.64
N ARG A 427 15.27 -13.25 -11.35
CA ARG A 427 15.19 -14.59 -10.77
C ARG A 427 16.26 -14.81 -9.71
N GLU A 428 17.50 -14.39 -9.95
CA GLU A 428 18.56 -14.52 -8.95
C GLU A 428 18.25 -13.69 -7.70
N VAL A 429 17.84 -12.43 -7.86
CA VAL A 429 17.55 -11.52 -6.75
C VAL A 429 16.34 -11.98 -5.94
N ILE A 430 15.23 -12.38 -6.57
CA ILE A 430 14.04 -12.84 -5.83
C ILE A 430 14.33 -14.13 -5.04
N HIS A 431 15.28 -14.97 -5.48
CA HIS A 431 15.67 -16.17 -4.75
C HIS A 431 16.42 -15.89 -3.44
N THR A 432 17.05 -14.72 -3.28
CA THR A 432 17.72 -14.35 -2.02
C THR A 432 16.74 -13.90 -0.93
N ILE A 433 15.51 -13.52 -1.29
CA ILE A 433 14.50 -13.04 -0.33
C ILE A 433 13.83 -14.25 0.33
N PRO A 434 13.83 -14.39 1.67
CA PRO A 434 13.20 -15.52 2.37
C PRO A 434 11.69 -15.62 2.13
N TYR A 435 11.11 -16.81 2.38
CA TYR A 435 9.67 -17.06 2.18
C TYR A 435 8.79 -16.48 3.30
N ASP A 436 9.35 -16.36 4.49
CA ASP A 436 8.63 -16.23 5.76
C ASP A 436 9.12 -15.03 6.59
N ARG A 437 10.07 -14.25 6.06
CA ARG A 437 10.58 -13.04 6.69
C ARG A 437 11.12 -12.04 5.69
N ALA A 438 11.17 -10.78 6.11
CA ALA A 438 11.86 -9.71 5.42
C ALA A 438 13.38 -9.91 5.48
N ILE A 439 14.10 -9.25 4.57
CA ILE A 439 15.57 -9.21 4.53
C ILE A 439 16.04 -7.78 4.24
N PRO A 440 17.03 -7.24 4.98
CA PRO A 440 17.57 -5.92 4.69
C PRO A 440 18.42 -5.93 3.42
N PHE A 441 18.45 -4.81 2.69
CA PHE A 441 19.29 -4.61 1.51
C PHE A 441 20.75 -5.01 1.75
N LYS A 442 21.30 -4.66 2.92
CA LYS A 442 22.68 -4.98 3.30
C LYS A 442 22.97 -6.48 3.20
N ARG A 443 22.04 -7.35 3.62
CA ARG A 443 22.20 -8.80 3.52
C ARG A 443 22.10 -9.31 2.08
N ILE A 444 21.20 -8.73 1.27
CA ILE A 444 21.16 -9.02 -0.17
C ILE A 444 22.50 -8.63 -0.82
N ARG A 445 23.04 -7.46 -0.46
CA ARG A 445 24.32 -6.95 -0.96
C ARG A 445 25.50 -7.84 -0.59
N GLU A 446 25.50 -8.41 0.62
CA GLU A 446 26.49 -9.38 1.08
C GLU A 446 26.46 -10.67 0.25
N ILE A 447 25.27 -11.19 -0.10
CA ILE A 447 25.10 -12.41 -0.90
C ILE A 447 25.69 -12.24 -2.31
N PHE A 448 25.48 -11.09 -2.95
CA PHE A 448 25.92 -10.88 -4.33
C PHE A 448 27.38 -10.42 -4.45
N GLY A 449 28.01 -9.93 -3.38
CA GLY A 449 29.40 -9.45 -3.44
C GLY A 449 29.60 -8.45 -4.59
N GLU A 450 30.70 -8.54 -5.33
CA GLU A 450 30.96 -7.58 -6.43
C GLU A 450 30.23 -7.92 -7.74
N LYS A 451 29.39 -8.96 -7.79
CA LYS A 451 28.70 -9.39 -9.03
C LYS A 451 27.83 -8.28 -9.61
N TYR A 452 27.14 -7.54 -8.75
CA TYR A 452 26.27 -6.42 -9.13
C TYR A 452 26.62 -5.17 -8.33
N LYS A 453 26.59 -4.01 -9.01
CA LYS A 453 26.64 -2.70 -8.34
C LYS A 453 25.33 -2.49 -7.56
N ASP A 454 25.40 -1.72 -6.47
CA ASP A 454 24.25 -1.41 -5.61
C ASP A 454 23.10 -0.78 -6.40
N GLU A 455 23.40 0.12 -7.33
CA GLU A 455 22.40 0.76 -8.20
C GLU A 455 21.64 -0.27 -9.02
N LYS A 456 22.33 -1.30 -9.52
CA LYS A 456 21.72 -2.36 -10.34
C LYS A 456 20.86 -3.30 -9.49
N LEU A 457 21.32 -3.65 -8.28
CA LEU A 457 20.50 -4.42 -7.34
C LEU A 457 19.24 -3.64 -6.93
N LYS A 458 19.36 -2.35 -6.63
CA LYS A 458 18.22 -1.48 -6.30
C LYS A 458 17.24 -1.35 -7.46
N ASP A 459 17.73 -1.17 -8.69
CA ASP A 459 16.90 -1.17 -9.91
C ASP A 459 16.11 -2.48 -10.05
N THR A 460 16.77 -3.63 -9.89
CA THR A 460 16.11 -4.94 -9.98
C THR A 460 15.10 -5.16 -8.86
N LEU A 461 15.39 -4.73 -7.64
CA LEU A 461 14.43 -4.76 -6.54
C LEU A 461 13.22 -3.84 -6.81
N MET A 462 13.43 -2.64 -7.36
CA MET A 462 12.33 -1.75 -7.78
C MET A 462 11.48 -2.39 -8.90
N LYS A 463 12.09 -3.10 -9.84
CA LYS A 463 11.36 -3.83 -10.90
C LYS A 463 10.53 -4.99 -10.33
N LEU A 464 11.05 -5.72 -9.34
CA LEU A 464 10.28 -6.77 -8.65
C LEU A 464 9.14 -6.18 -7.80
N ASP A 465 9.40 -5.07 -7.11
CA ASP A 465 8.43 -4.35 -6.27
C ASP A 465 7.29 -3.75 -7.10
N ALA A 466 7.61 -3.07 -8.21
CA ALA A 466 6.62 -2.51 -9.12
C ALA A 466 5.68 -3.59 -9.68
N GLN A 467 6.18 -4.79 -9.93
CA GLN A 467 5.41 -5.94 -10.36
C GLN A 467 4.65 -6.64 -9.21
N ALA A 468 4.71 -6.11 -8.00
CA ALA A 468 4.09 -6.62 -6.78
C ALA A 468 4.50 -8.07 -6.43
N LEU A 469 5.72 -8.46 -6.78
CA LEU A 469 6.31 -9.75 -6.39
C LEU A 469 7.06 -9.65 -5.05
N ILE A 470 7.52 -8.46 -4.71
CA ILE A 470 8.09 -8.15 -3.40
C ILE A 470 7.45 -6.87 -2.89
N ASP A 471 7.56 -6.65 -1.59
CA ASP A 471 7.18 -5.40 -0.95
C ASP A 471 8.44 -4.79 -0.32
N ALA A 472 8.87 -3.66 -0.86
CA ALA A 472 9.83 -2.77 -0.21
C ALA A 472 9.16 -2.08 0.98
N LEU A 473 9.73 -2.27 2.15
CA LEU A 473 9.30 -1.70 3.43
C LEU A 473 10.27 -0.59 3.85
N PRO A 474 9.90 0.22 4.87
CA PRO A 474 10.87 1.08 5.54
C PRO A 474 12.15 0.32 5.96
N GLU A 475 13.25 1.04 6.13
CA GLU A 475 14.57 0.50 6.49
C GLU A 475 15.27 -0.32 5.40
N ASP A 476 14.93 -0.08 4.13
CA ASP A 476 15.45 -0.85 2.99
C ASP A 476 15.26 -2.37 3.18
N MET A 477 14.12 -2.75 3.79
CA MET A 477 13.72 -4.13 4.01
C MET A 477 12.86 -4.63 2.84
N TYR A 478 13.03 -5.90 2.46
CA TYR A 478 12.26 -6.51 1.38
C TYR A 478 11.65 -7.84 1.82
N VAL A 479 10.37 -8.03 1.52
CA VAL A 479 9.63 -9.28 1.80
C VAL A 479 8.89 -9.75 0.54
N LEU A 480 8.68 -11.07 0.40
CA LEU A 480 7.85 -11.59 -0.68
C LEU A 480 6.37 -11.33 -0.41
N THR A 481 5.64 -10.86 -1.42
CA THR A 481 4.17 -10.90 -1.42
C THR A 481 3.68 -12.34 -1.59
N GLU A 482 2.40 -12.61 -1.35
CA GLU A 482 1.83 -13.96 -1.59
C GLU A 482 1.98 -14.41 -3.06
N ALA A 483 1.77 -13.49 -4.00
CA ALA A 483 2.04 -13.71 -5.42
C ALA A 483 3.54 -13.97 -5.65
N GLY A 484 4.40 -13.18 -5.01
CA GLY A 484 5.85 -13.35 -5.02
C GLY A 484 6.33 -14.73 -4.57
N LYS A 485 5.78 -15.27 -3.47
CA LYS A 485 6.10 -16.60 -2.96
C LYS A 485 5.76 -17.68 -3.99
N LYS A 486 4.59 -17.59 -4.62
CA LYS A 486 4.12 -18.52 -5.66
C LYS A 486 4.99 -18.44 -6.91
N ILE A 487 5.27 -17.23 -7.39
CA ILE A 487 6.13 -17.00 -8.56
C ILE A 487 7.55 -17.49 -8.28
N LYS A 488 8.14 -17.15 -7.12
CA LYS A 488 9.46 -17.65 -6.71
C LYS A 488 9.50 -19.18 -6.73
N ARG A 489 8.48 -19.86 -6.18
CA ARG A 489 8.39 -21.33 -6.22
C ARG A 489 8.24 -21.86 -7.65
N ALA A 490 7.40 -21.21 -8.47
CA ALA A 490 7.16 -21.61 -9.85
C ALA A 490 8.42 -21.56 -10.72
N ILE A 491 9.27 -20.54 -10.55
CA ILE A 491 10.46 -20.34 -11.39
C ILE A 491 11.66 -21.20 -10.95
N GLN A 492 11.60 -21.91 -9.83
CA GLN A 492 12.67 -22.82 -9.39
C GLN A 492 12.93 -23.95 -10.40
N VAL A 493 11.89 -24.43 -11.09
CA VAL A 493 12.00 -25.54 -12.04
C VAL A 493 12.61 -25.13 -13.39
N VAL A 494 12.75 -23.82 -13.63
CA VAL A 494 13.26 -23.29 -14.89
C VAL A 494 14.77 -23.60 -15.00
N PRO A 495 15.28 -24.08 -16.14
CA PRO A 495 16.70 -24.36 -16.31
C PRO A 495 17.60 -23.15 -15.96
N LEU A 496 18.76 -23.41 -15.36
CA LEU A 496 19.78 -22.39 -15.11
C LEU A 496 20.29 -21.81 -16.44
N GLY A 497 20.65 -20.52 -16.48
CA GLY A 497 21.07 -19.83 -17.71
C GLY A 497 19.93 -19.36 -18.62
N THR A 498 18.67 -19.59 -18.23
CA THR A 498 17.50 -19.10 -18.97
C THR A 498 17.38 -17.58 -18.82
N LYS A 499 17.70 -16.82 -19.88
CA LYS A 499 17.68 -15.36 -19.89
C LYS A 499 16.31 -14.73 -19.64
N ILE A 500 15.25 -15.35 -20.16
CA ILE A 500 13.86 -14.88 -20.06
C ILE A 500 13.01 -16.00 -19.46
N VAL A 501 12.65 -15.81 -18.19
CA VAL A 501 12.07 -16.84 -17.31
C VAL A 501 10.54 -16.80 -17.39
N LEU A 502 9.95 -15.62 -17.27
CA LEU A 502 8.51 -15.40 -17.34
C LEU A 502 8.23 -14.13 -18.17
N THR A 503 7.16 -14.15 -18.94
CA THR A 503 6.79 -13.06 -19.85
C THR A 503 5.29 -12.76 -19.70
N PRO A 504 4.85 -11.54 -20.07
CA PRO A 504 3.43 -11.23 -20.14
C PRO A 504 2.66 -12.17 -21.10
N GLY A 505 3.28 -12.60 -22.20
CA GLY A 505 2.69 -13.55 -23.13
C GLY A 505 2.38 -14.91 -22.50
N ILE A 506 3.32 -15.49 -21.75
CA ILE A 506 3.09 -16.72 -20.98
C ILE A 506 1.95 -16.51 -19.97
N CYS A 507 1.93 -15.37 -19.28
CA CYS A 507 0.87 -15.05 -18.31
C CYS A 507 -0.52 -15.02 -18.97
N ARG A 508 -0.66 -14.39 -20.15
CA ARG A 508 -1.93 -14.38 -20.91
C ARG A 508 -2.36 -15.77 -21.35
N ILE A 509 -1.42 -16.61 -21.81
CA ILE A 509 -1.73 -18.00 -22.20
C ILE A 509 -2.25 -18.79 -20.99
N LEU A 510 -1.58 -18.68 -19.84
CA LEU A 510 -1.98 -19.41 -18.63
C LEU A 510 -3.35 -18.95 -18.11
N LEU A 511 -3.63 -17.65 -18.12
CA LEU A 511 -4.96 -17.11 -17.77
C LEU A 511 -6.04 -17.58 -18.75
N ALA A 512 -5.76 -17.59 -20.05
CA ALA A 512 -6.69 -18.09 -21.06
C ALA A 512 -7.02 -19.57 -20.86
N ILE A 513 -6.03 -20.40 -20.50
CA ILE A 513 -6.27 -21.81 -20.17
C ILE A 513 -7.12 -21.91 -18.89
N ASN A 514 -6.85 -21.10 -17.87
CA ASN A 514 -7.62 -21.08 -16.63
C ASN A 514 -9.10 -20.74 -16.88
N GLU A 515 -9.36 -19.71 -17.69
CA GLU A 515 -10.71 -19.28 -18.07
C GLU A 515 -11.50 -20.40 -18.76
N MET A 516 -10.87 -21.16 -19.66
CA MET A 516 -11.52 -22.27 -20.36
C MET A 516 -11.84 -23.48 -19.46
N MET A 517 -11.02 -23.73 -18.43
CA MET A 517 -11.02 -25.01 -17.73
C MET A 517 -11.68 -24.97 -16.35
N GLY A 518 -11.82 -23.78 -15.76
CA GLY A 518 -12.37 -23.59 -14.41
C GLY A 518 -11.44 -24.07 -13.29
N VAL A 519 -11.55 -23.42 -12.13
CA VAL A 519 -10.64 -23.55 -10.97
C VAL A 519 -10.72 -24.92 -10.27
N ASP A 520 -11.75 -25.73 -10.56
CA ASP A 520 -12.14 -26.84 -9.67
C ASP A 520 -11.45 -28.19 -9.91
N LYS A 521 -10.30 -28.22 -10.61
CA LYS A 521 -9.51 -29.45 -10.80
C LYS A 521 -8.20 -29.40 -10.02
N ARG A 522 -8.32 -29.40 -8.69
CA ARG A 522 -7.22 -29.51 -7.72
C ARG A 522 -6.40 -30.79 -7.95
N ARG A 523 -5.44 -30.70 -8.88
CA ARG A 523 -4.16 -31.44 -9.00
C ARG A 523 -3.62 -31.42 -10.44
N ARG A 524 -4.44 -31.15 -11.47
CA ARG A 524 -3.96 -31.11 -12.87
C ARG A 524 -4.98 -30.46 -13.82
N ILE A 525 -4.65 -29.28 -14.36
CA ILE A 525 -5.39 -28.73 -15.51
C ILE A 525 -4.93 -29.48 -16.76
N LYS A 526 -5.83 -30.23 -17.40
CA LYS A 526 -5.59 -30.77 -18.75
C LYS A 526 -5.51 -29.60 -19.72
N LEU A 527 -4.59 -29.65 -20.67
CA LEU A 527 -4.57 -28.64 -21.73
C LEU A 527 -5.86 -28.73 -22.54
N PRO A 528 -6.47 -27.59 -22.91
CA PRO A 528 -7.63 -27.58 -23.79
C PRO A 528 -7.31 -28.29 -25.11
N GLU A 529 -8.22 -29.13 -25.60
CA GLU A 529 -8.07 -29.78 -26.91
C GLU A 529 -8.06 -28.74 -28.04
N ASN A 530 -8.74 -27.60 -27.84
CA ASN A 530 -8.80 -26.51 -28.79
C ASN A 530 -7.85 -25.35 -28.41
N LEU A 531 -6.57 -25.46 -28.77
CA LEU A 531 -5.59 -24.39 -28.57
C LEU A 531 -5.92 -23.11 -29.37
N LYS A 532 -6.75 -23.19 -30.43
CA LYS A 532 -7.18 -21.98 -31.17
C LYS A 532 -8.04 -21.07 -30.29
N GLU A 533 -8.82 -21.65 -29.38
CA GLU A 533 -9.64 -20.89 -28.46
C GLU A 533 -8.80 -20.25 -27.35
N VAL A 534 -7.81 -20.97 -26.82
CA VAL A 534 -6.81 -20.40 -25.89
C VAL A 534 -6.13 -19.18 -26.52
N LYS A 535 -5.70 -19.30 -27.79
CA LYS A 535 -5.13 -18.18 -28.53
C LYS A 535 -6.09 -17.00 -28.61
N ARG A 536 -7.35 -17.24 -29.00
CA ARG A 536 -8.40 -16.21 -29.10
C ARG A 536 -8.58 -15.46 -27.78
N ILE A 537 -8.66 -16.18 -26.65
CA ILE A 537 -8.83 -15.59 -25.32
C ILE A 537 -7.56 -14.85 -24.87
N SER A 538 -6.38 -15.39 -25.14
CA SER A 538 -5.09 -14.75 -24.79
C SER A 538 -4.86 -13.41 -25.51
N GLY A 539 -5.55 -13.18 -26.63
CA GLY A 539 -5.39 -11.98 -27.46
C GLY A 539 -4.03 -11.86 -28.14
N LEU A 540 -3.27 -12.96 -28.23
CA LEU A 540 -1.97 -13.01 -28.91
C LEU A 540 -2.15 -13.35 -30.39
N SER A 541 -1.28 -12.80 -31.23
CA SER A 541 -1.17 -13.22 -32.63
C SER A 541 -0.64 -14.65 -32.75
N ASP A 542 -0.79 -15.25 -33.93
CA ASP A 542 -0.37 -16.64 -34.18
C ASP A 542 1.12 -16.83 -33.92
N SER A 543 1.94 -15.92 -34.44
CA SER A 543 3.40 -15.91 -34.27
C SER A 543 3.82 -15.81 -32.79
N ILE A 544 3.24 -14.87 -32.04
CA ILE A 544 3.56 -14.66 -30.62
C ILE A 544 3.06 -15.82 -29.77
N PHE A 545 1.85 -16.30 -30.04
CA PHE A 545 1.26 -17.41 -29.29
C PHE A 545 2.13 -18.66 -29.39
N GLU A 546 2.59 -19.02 -30.60
CA GLU A 546 3.44 -20.19 -30.81
C GLU A 546 4.79 -20.06 -30.09
N GLU A 547 5.43 -18.89 -30.17
CA GLU A 547 6.70 -18.63 -29.48
C GLU A 547 6.55 -18.74 -27.96
N GLU A 548 5.57 -18.05 -27.39
CA GLU A 548 5.35 -17.97 -25.95
C GLU A 548 4.84 -19.28 -25.37
N PHE A 549 4.03 -20.04 -26.13
CA PHE A 549 3.63 -21.39 -25.75
C PHE A 549 4.83 -22.34 -25.73
N LEU A 550 5.71 -22.26 -26.72
CA LEU A 550 6.94 -23.07 -26.74
C LEU A 550 7.89 -22.68 -25.59
N ARG A 551 8.01 -21.37 -25.29
CA ARG A 551 8.75 -20.84 -24.14
C ARG A 551 8.18 -21.38 -22.82
N ALA A 552 6.86 -21.37 -22.64
CA ALA A 552 6.20 -21.94 -21.47
C ALA A 552 6.49 -23.44 -21.29
N LYS A 553 6.59 -24.20 -22.40
CA LYS A 553 6.98 -25.62 -22.36
C LYS A 553 8.44 -25.81 -21.95
N ARG A 554 9.36 -25.03 -22.54
CA ARG A 554 10.80 -25.07 -22.20
C ARG A 554 11.05 -24.70 -20.75
N ASN A 555 10.32 -23.71 -20.25
CA ASN A 555 10.40 -23.25 -18.86
C ASN A 555 9.60 -24.14 -17.88
N ARG A 556 9.03 -25.25 -18.38
CA ARG A 556 8.30 -26.25 -17.60
C ARG A 556 7.10 -25.68 -16.84
N PHE A 557 6.37 -24.74 -17.42
CA PHE A 557 5.05 -24.31 -16.93
C PHE A 557 3.92 -25.12 -17.58
N ILE A 558 4.11 -25.49 -18.84
CA ILE A 558 3.16 -26.27 -19.64
C ILE A 558 3.82 -27.57 -20.08
N GLY A 559 3.14 -28.70 -19.89
CA GLY A 559 3.56 -30.02 -20.37
C GLY A 559 2.98 -30.36 -21.75
N THR A 560 2.99 -31.64 -22.10
CA THR A 560 2.41 -32.11 -23.38
C THR A 560 0.89 -32.06 -23.36
N ASN A 561 0.27 -32.49 -22.26
CA ASN A 561 -1.19 -32.67 -22.14
C ASN A 561 -1.79 -31.94 -20.92
N SER A 562 -0.98 -31.23 -20.15
CA SER A 562 -1.40 -30.61 -18.89
C SER A 562 -0.51 -29.45 -18.48
N ILE A 563 -1.03 -28.55 -17.65
CA ILE A 563 -0.24 -27.56 -16.93
C ILE A 563 0.54 -28.25 -15.79
N PHE A 564 1.79 -27.84 -15.56
CA PHE A 564 2.60 -28.30 -14.43
C PHE A 564 2.27 -27.53 -13.15
N GLU A 565 2.71 -28.01 -11.97
CA GLU A 565 2.49 -27.30 -10.70
C GLU A 565 3.03 -25.85 -10.74
N SER A 566 4.18 -25.63 -11.37
CA SER A 566 4.74 -24.30 -11.61
C SER A 566 3.82 -23.39 -12.42
N GLY A 567 3.14 -23.92 -13.45
CA GLY A 567 2.16 -23.16 -14.22
C GLY A 567 0.90 -22.84 -13.42
N MET A 568 0.46 -23.75 -12.54
CA MET A 568 -0.64 -23.51 -11.60
C MET A 568 -0.30 -22.40 -10.60
N LEU A 569 0.90 -22.44 -10.03
CA LEU A 569 1.38 -21.40 -9.11
C LEU A 569 1.43 -20.01 -9.78
N ILE A 570 1.77 -19.95 -11.06
CA ILE A 570 1.71 -18.69 -11.83
C ILE A 570 0.26 -18.23 -12.00
N ILE A 571 -0.68 -19.13 -12.33
CA ILE A 571 -2.11 -18.78 -12.42
C ILE A 571 -2.60 -18.22 -11.08
N ASP A 572 -2.35 -18.93 -9.98
CA ASP A 572 -2.76 -18.51 -8.64
C ASP A 572 -2.16 -17.13 -8.29
N ALA A 573 -0.89 -16.91 -8.61
CA ALA A 573 -0.25 -15.61 -8.42
C ALA A 573 -0.89 -14.51 -9.28
N LEU A 574 -1.26 -14.79 -10.53
CA LEU A 574 -1.90 -13.82 -11.42
C LEU A 574 -3.30 -13.43 -10.95
N LEU A 575 -4.04 -14.39 -10.38
CA LEU A 575 -5.33 -14.12 -9.76
C LEU A 575 -5.17 -13.20 -8.55
N GLU A 576 -4.19 -13.46 -7.67
CA GLU A 576 -3.87 -12.55 -6.55
C GLU A 576 -3.43 -11.16 -7.01
N LEU A 577 -2.60 -11.07 -8.05
CA LEU A 577 -2.19 -9.79 -8.63
C LEU A 577 -3.37 -9.01 -9.22
N SER A 578 -4.44 -9.69 -9.62
CA SER A 578 -5.65 -9.04 -10.16
C SER A 578 -6.53 -8.40 -9.07
N GLU A 579 -6.43 -8.90 -7.84
CA GLU A 579 -7.12 -8.42 -6.64
C GLU A 579 -6.46 -7.17 -6.02
N ILE A 580 -5.21 -6.84 -6.40
CA ILE A 580 -4.44 -5.66 -5.91
C ILE A 580 -5.13 -4.31 -6.21
N ARG A 581 -6.24 -4.31 -6.94
CA ARG A 581 -6.94 -3.09 -7.35
C ARG A 581 -7.47 -2.35 -6.13
N VAL A 582 -6.85 -1.21 -5.83
CA VAL A 582 -7.21 -0.38 -4.69
C VAL A 582 -8.46 0.43 -5.03
N ILE A 583 -9.44 0.39 -4.14
CA ILE A 583 -10.61 1.26 -4.18
C ILE A 583 -10.12 2.67 -3.81
N TRP A 584 -10.01 3.52 -4.82
CA TRP A 584 -9.47 4.87 -4.64
C TRP A 584 -10.14 5.88 -5.55
N GLU A 585 -10.64 6.95 -4.94
CA GLU A 585 -11.08 8.16 -5.63
C GLU A 585 -9.94 9.18 -5.61
N GLU A 586 -9.53 9.65 -6.78
CA GLU A 586 -8.40 10.58 -6.91
C GLU A 586 -8.76 11.94 -6.30
N ILE A 587 -7.85 12.44 -5.47
CA ILE A 587 -8.04 13.70 -4.76
C ILE A 587 -7.48 14.82 -5.65
N ALA A 588 -8.38 15.57 -6.27
CA ALA A 588 -8.05 16.85 -6.87
C ALA A 588 -7.70 17.82 -5.74
N VAL A 589 -6.44 18.28 -5.72
CA VAL A 589 -5.93 19.31 -4.80
C VAL A 589 -5.98 20.66 -5.49
#